data_AF-A0A661ILG1-F1
#
_entry.id   AF-A0A661ILG1-F1
#
_cell.length_a   1.000
_cell.length_b   1.000
_cell.length_c   1.000
_cell.angle_alpha   90.00
_cell.angle_beta   90.00
_cell.angle_gamma   90.00
#
_symmetry.space_group_name_H-M   'P 1'
#
loop_
_entity.id
_entity.type
_entity.pdbx_description
1 polymer ?
#
loop_
_entity_poly.entity_id
_entity_poly.type
_entity_poly.pdbx_seq_one_letter_code
_entity_poly.pdbx_strand_id
1 'polypeptide(L)'
;MKKVLIAIMIFLASCFLIGCNSNQDRIISKNIYKSTILRRYGESVIFNIPLITNFEINEYRVEGIHSTLDISYDIDVIFIEEYNDYFSYAVEFSVLTDYYETYLDETLTIDEFSLSLNGARYSYEFGVINILGQFCEYDTDEVLISGQGIYYPNFNSVNIDLVFQSDCTIKGISLTNNFVMLNHEVYLDEYQKDSELSINLSIEEIEETSSIAYEFDIVISYECDGNEKVLSGFSSFKSQIDIINRNYIDKIEA
;
A
#
# COMPACT_ATOMS: atom_id res chain seq x y z
N MET A 1 34.36 -36.43 45.86
CA MET A 1 34.53 -35.06 45.34
C MET A 1 34.76 -34.99 43.82
N LYS A 2 35.63 -35.81 43.20
CA LYS A 2 35.88 -35.77 41.74
C LYS A 2 34.66 -35.98 40.82
N LYS A 3 33.68 -36.81 41.22
CA LYS A 3 32.49 -37.10 40.39
C LYS A 3 31.50 -35.92 40.28
N VAL A 4 31.44 -35.06 41.30
CA VAL A 4 30.56 -33.87 41.33
C VAL A 4 31.11 -32.78 40.40
N LEU A 5 32.44 -32.62 40.37
CA LEU A 5 33.11 -31.63 39.52
C LEU A 5 32.91 -31.93 38.03
N ILE A 6 32.93 -33.22 37.66
CA ILE A 6 32.72 -33.66 36.27
C ILE A 6 31.26 -33.42 35.85
N ALA A 7 30.29 -33.68 36.72
CA ALA A 7 28.88 -33.43 36.44
C ALA A 7 28.58 -31.92 36.25
N ILE A 8 29.19 -31.05 37.06
CA ILE A 8 29.05 -29.58 36.93
C ILE A 8 29.70 -29.08 35.64
N MET A 9 30.86 -29.61 35.26
CA MET A 9 31.51 -29.23 33.98
C MET A 9 30.73 -29.73 32.76
N ILE A 10 30.13 -30.92 32.81
CA ILE A 10 29.25 -31.40 31.73
C ILE A 10 27.99 -30.53 31.66
N PHE A 11 27.38 -30.18 32.80
CA PHE A 11 26.19 -29.31 32.85
C PHE A 11 26.48 -27.92 32.26
N LEU A 12 27.60 -27.30 32.65
CA LEU A 12 28.04 -26.02 32.09
C LEU A 12 28.36 -26.12 30.60
N ALA A 13 29.03 -27.19 30.14
CA ALA A 13 29.28 -27.42 28.72
C ALA A 13 27.98 -27.62 27.92
N SER A 14 26.97 -28.29 28.48
CA SER A 14 25.64 -28.37 27.86
C SER A 14 24.87 -27.04 27.86
N CYS A 15 25.09 -26.16 28.84
CA CYS A 15 24.51 -24.82 28.82
C CYS A 15 25.14 -23.92 27.74
N PHE A 16 26.42 -24.11 27.39
CA PHE A 16 27.08 -23.39 26.28
C PHE A 16 26.71 -23.93 24.90
N LEU A 17 26.20 -25.16 24.79
CA LEU A 17 25.72 -25.75 23.54
C LEU A 17 24.24 -25.45 23.25
N ILE A 18 23.53 -24.78 24.16
CA ILE A 18 22.18 -24.22 23.94
C ILE A 18 22.27 -22.75 23.48
N GLY A 19 23.46 -22.29 23.08
CA GLY A 19 23.60 -21.15 22.18
C GLY A 19 23.23 -21.54 20.74
N CYS A 20 22.09 -22.21 20.56
CA CYS A 20 21.52 -22.42 19.25
C CYS A 20 20.88 -21.08 18.88
N ASN A 21 21.57 -20.30 18.05
CA ASN A 21 21.01 -19.15 17.37
C ASN A 21 20.00 -19.69 16.35
N SER A 22 18.87 -20.23 16.82
CA SER A 22 17.74 -20.53 15.94
C SER A 22 17.25 -19.18 15.45
N ASN A 23 17.32 -18.94 14.15
CA ASN A 23 16.56 -17.88 13.51
C ASN A 23 15.11 -18.06 13.93
N GLN A 24 14.69 -17.33 14.97
CA GLN A 24 13.34 -17.41 15.49
C GLN A 24 12.42 -16.83 14.43
N ASP A 25 11.27 -17.46 14.23
CA ASP A 25 10.22 -16.98 13.33
C ASP A 25 9.87 -15.53 13.69
N ARG A 26 10.11 -14.62 12.74
CA ARG A 26 9.99 -13.18 12.90
C ARG A 26 9.35 -12.57 11.67
N ILE A 27 8.46 -11.63 11.91
CA ILE A 27 8.04 -10.64 10.93
C ILE A 27 9.10 -9.54 10.91
N ILE A 28 9.58 -9.19 9.72
CA ILE A 28 10.61 -8.16 9.52
C ILE A 28 10.12 -6.99 8.66
N SER A 29 8.85 -6.97 8.27
CA SER A 29 8.24 -5.97 7.40
C SER A 29 8.43 -4.52 7.88
N LYS A 30 8.35 -3.60 6.92
CA LYS A 30 8.41 -2.15 7.14
C LYS A 30 7.01 -1.54 7.27
N ASN A 31 6.88 -0.55 8.16
CA ASN A 31 5.65 0.24 8.27
C ASN A 31 5.40 1.05 6.98
N ILE A 32 4.16 1.08 6.54
CA ILE A 32 3.57 2.04 5.62
C ILE A 32 3.59 3.42 6.29
N TYR A 33 4.03 4.45 5.57
CA TYR A 33 4.10 5.82 6.09
C TYR A 33 2.72 6.36 6.46
N LYS A 34 1.86 6.35 5.44
CA LYS A 34 0.45 6.71 5.43
C LYS A 34 -0.01 6.53 3.99
N SER A 35 -1.13 5.87 3.77
CA SER A 35 -1.75 5.76 2.45
C SER A 35 -3.14 6.37 2.51
N THR A 36 -3.45 7.20 1.53
CA THR A 36 -4.78 7.79 1.39
C THR A 36 -5.41 7.30 0.10
N ILE A 37 -6.61 6.77 0.17
CA ILE A 37 -7.33 6.13 -0.92
C ILE A 37 -8.69 6.82 -1.04
N LEU A 38 -9.11 7.13 -2.27
CA LEU A 38 -10.43 7.65 -2.55
C LEU A 38 -11.44 6.52 -2.74
N ARG A 39 -12.66 6.77 -2.29
CA ARG A 39 -13.78 5.87 -2.53
C ARG A 39 -14.32 6.06 -3.95
N ARG A 40 -14.59 4.95 -4.64
CA ARG A 40 -15.25 4.92 -5.95
C ARG A 40 -16.67 4.38 -5.83
N TYR A 41 -17.59 4.89 -6.65
CA TYR A 41 -18.99 4.48 -6.60
C TYR A 41 -19.16 3.06 -7.16
N GLY A 42 -19.77 2.16 -6.39
CA GLY A 42 -20.09 0.80 -6.83
C GLY A 42 -18.90 -0.17 -6.90
N GLU A 43 -17.71 0.22 -6.43
CA GLU A 43 -16.52 -0.63 -6.39
C GLU A 43 -16.04 -0.86 -4.96
N SER A 44 -15.56 -2.08 -4.68
CA SER A 44 -14.85 -2.38 -3.44
C SER A 44 -13.51 -1.67 -3.44
N VAL A 45 -13.12 -1.08 -2.30
CA VAL A 45 -11.76 -0.57 -2.15
C VAL A 45 -10.87 -1.72 -1.72
N ILE A 46 -9.83 -1.97 -2.51
CA ILE A 46 -8.85 -3.03 -2.25
C ILE A 46 -7.50 -2.36 -2.00
N PHE A 47 -6.86 -2.69 -0.88
CA PHE A 47 -5.52 -2.21 -0.55
C PHE A 47 -4.63 -3.35 -0.06
N ASN A 48 -3.32 -3.22 -0.24
CA ASN A 48 -2.35 -4.27 0.08
C ASN A 48 -1.33 -3.79 1.11
N ILE A 49 -1.15 -4.58 2.18
CA ILE A 49 -0.12 -4.35 3.20
C ILE A 49 1.02 -5.36 3.01
N PRO A 50 2.27 -4.93 2.81
CA PRO A 50 3.39 -5.85 2.65
C PRO A 50 3.68 -6.58 3.96
N LEU A 51 3.98 -7.88 3.85
CA LEU A 51 4.38 -8.74 4.95
C LEU A 51 5.61 -9.54 4.55
N ILE A 52 6.71 -9.40 5.29
CA ILE A 52 7.97 -10.11 5.06
C ILE A 52 8.31 -10.91 6.32
N THR A 53 8.58 -12.19 6.13
CA THR A 53 8.91 -13.15 7.19
C THR A 53 10.19 -13.90 6.85
N ASN A 54 10.87 -14.46 7.85
CA ASN A 54 11.97 -15.43 7.66
C ASN A 54 11.47 -16.90 7.72
N PHE A 55 10.17 -17.12 7.51
CA PHE A 55 9.52 -18.42 7.56
C PHE A 55 8.33 -18.45 6.59
N GLU A 56 8.00 -19.64 6.08
CA GLU A 56 6.86 -19.84 5.18
C GLU A 56 5.53 -19.84 5.95
N ILE A 57 4.54 -19.09 5.45
CA ILE A 57 3.18 -19.04 6.00
C ILE A 57 2.34 -20.13 5.34
N ASN A 58 1.94 -21.13 6.12
CA ASN A 58 1.12 -22.25 5.65
C ASN A 58 -0.36 -22.09 6.06
N GLU A 59 -0.59 -21.43 7.19
CA GLU A 59 -1.91 -21.10 7.69
C GLU A 59 -1.90 -19.68 8.25
N TYR A 60 -2.99 -18.96 8.02
CA TYR A 60 -3.19 -17.63 8.59
C TYR A 60 -4.63 -17.45 9.08
N ARG A 61 -4.79 -16.55 10.04
CA ARG A 61 -6.10 -16.10 10.52
C ARG A 61 -6.01 -14.66 10.99
N VAL A 62 -6.86 -13.79 10.47
CA VAL A 62 -7.00 -12.44 11.03
C VAL A 62 -7.83 -12.49 12.30
N GLU A 63 -7.30 -11.93 13.38
CA GLU A 63 -7.91 -11.96 14.71
C GLU A 63 -8.60 -10.64 15.09
N GLY A 64 -8.18 -9.53 14.51
CA GLY A 64 -8.79 -8.23 14.73
C GLY A 64 -8.14 -7.14 13.90
N ILE A 65 -8.89 -6.08 13.65
CA ILE A 65 -8.47 -4.89 12.91
C ILE A 65 -8.80 -3.69 13.79
N HIS A 66 -7.84 -2.78 13.95
CA HIS A 66 -8.09 -1.50 14.57
C HIS A 66 -8.48 -0.50 13.48
N SER A 67 -9.76 -0.13 13.46
CA SER A 67 -10.31 0.85 12.54
C SER A 67 -11.24 1.84 13.24
N THR A 68 -11.33 3.06 12.70
CA THR A 68 -12.23 4.10 13.25
C THR A 68 -13.71 3.78 13.10
N LEU A 69 -14.04 2.87 12.17
CA LEU A 69 -15.40 2.45 11.87
C LEU A 69 -15.48 0.91 12.00
N ASP A 70 -16.63 0.41 12.46
CA ASP A 70 -16.87 -1.03 12.66
C ASP A 70 -17.42 -1.64 11.36
N ILE A 71 -16.54 -2.35 10.65
CA ILE A 71 -16.77 -2.75 9.26
C ILE A 71 -16.25 -4.16 9.03
N SER A 72 -16.83 -4.82 8.03
CA SER A 72 -16.36 -6.13 7.58
C SER A 72 -15.37 -5.98 6.42
N TYR A 73 -14.33 -6.79 6.47
CA TYR A 73 -13.29 -6.88 5.47
C TYR A 73 -13.23 -8.32 4.96
N ASP A 74 -13.03 -8.49 3.66
CA ASP A 74 -12.48 -9.74 3.14
C ASP A 74 -10.95 -9.60 3.06
N ILE A 75 -10.22 -10.62 3.49
CA ILE A 75 -8.77 -10.51 3.71
C ILE A 75 -8.07 -11.77 3.22
N ASP A 76 -7.08 -11.57 2.35
CA ASP A 76 -6.24 -12.63 1.82
C ASP A 76 -4.76 -12.36 2.12
N VAL A 77 -3.97 -13.43 2.25
CA VAL A 77 -2.51 -13.35 2.39
C VAL A 77 -1.89 -14.03 1.18
N ILE A 78 -1.44 -13.22 0.24
CA ILE A 78 -0.99 -13.65 -1.08
C ILE A 78 0.52 -13.77 -1.07
N PHE A 79 1.04 -14.97 -1.35
CA PHE A 79 2.48 -15.16 -1.57
C PHE A 79 2.96 -14.42 -2.82
N ILE A 80 4.04 -13.66 -2.68
CA ILE A 80 4.66 -12.89 -3.76
C ILE A 80 5.93 -13.60 -4.23
N GLU A 81 6.90 -13.75 -3.34
CA GLU A 81 8.19 -14.37 -3.68
C GLU A 81 9.01 -14.81 -2.45
N GLU A 82 10.06 -15.59 -2.71
CA GLU A 82 11.13 -15.90 -1.77
C GLU A 82 12.44 -15.27 -2.26
N TYR A 83 13.14 -14.56 -1.38
CA TYR A 83 14.41 -13.90 -1.68
C TYR A 83 15.32 -13.89 -0.44
N ASN A 84 16.57 -14.36 -0.58
CA ASN A 84 17.57 -14.49 0.48
C ASN A 84 17.03 -15.12 1.79
N ASP A 85 16.35 -16.28 1.69
CA ASP A 85 15.72 -16.99 2.83
C ASP A 85 14.59 -16.21 3.53
N TYR A 86 14.09 -15.12 2.92
CA TYR A 86 12.90 -14.39 3.35
C TYR A 86 11.73 -14.62 2.39
N PHE A 87 10.53 -14.66 2.95
CA PHE A 87 9.28 -14.86 2.24
C PHE A 87 8.49 -13.55 2.25
N SER A 88 8.07 -13.12 1.08
CA SER A 88 7.30 -11.89 0.85
C SER A 88 5.85 -12.22 0.54
N TYR A 89 4.93 -11.52 1.20
CA TYR A 89 3.49 -11.63 1.03
C TYR A 89 2.86 -10.24 0.89
N ALA A 90 1.68 -10.20 0.27
CA ALA A 90 0.77 -9.07 0.32
C ALA A 90 -0.47 -9.48 1.12
N VAL A 91 -0.77 -8.75 2.19
CA VAL A 91 -2.04 -8.88 2.92
C VAL A 91 -3.04 -7.96 2.24
N GLU A 92 -3.92 -8.55 1.43
CA GLU A 92 -4.92 -7.84 0.66
C GLU A 92 -6.18 -7.65 1.51
N PHE A 93 -6.59 -6.39 1.69
CA PHE A 93 -7.84 -6.03 2.36
C PHE A 93 -8.83 -5.56 1.30
N SER A 94 -9.99 -6.19 1.27
CA SER A 94 -11.13 -5.80 0.46
C SER A 94 -12.24 -5.23 1.36
N VAL A 95 -12.45 -3.92 1.28
CA VAL A 95 -13.56 -3.25 1.96
C VAL A 95 -14.82 -3.40 1.13
N LEU A 96 -15.84 -4.04 1.70
CA LEU A 96 -17.08 -4.38 1.01
C LEU A 96 -17.90 -3.12 0.69
N THR A 97 -18.51 -3.08 -0.51
CA THR A 97 -19.27 -1.94 -1.03
C THR A 97 -20.44 -1.50 -0.14
N ASP A 98 -21.14 -2.45 0.48
CA ASP A 98 -22.37 -2.21 1.25
C ASP A 98 -22.13 -1.32 2.49
N TYR A 99 -20.89 -1.28 2.96
CA TYR A 99 -20.46 -0.40 4.04
C TYR A 99 -20.56 1.08 3.65
N TYR A 100 -20.30 1.42 2.38
CA TYR A 100 -20.24 2.80 1.92
C TYR A 100 -21.59 3.49 1.77
N GLU A 101 -22.68 2.72 1.74
CA GLU A 101 -24.03 3.27 1.80
C GLU A 101 -24.41 3.74 3.21
N THR A 102 -23.77 3.16 4.25
CA THR A 102 -24.08 3.46 5.66
C THR A 102 -23.26 4.63 6.20
N TYR A 103 -22.01 4.76 5.77
CA TYR A 103 -21.05 5.78 6.24
C TYR A 103 -20.70 6.73 5.10
N LEU A 104 -21.71 7.45 4.63
CA LEU A 104 -21.57 8.51 3.64
C LEU A 104 -20.71 9.63 4.25
N ASP A 105 -19.71 10.12 3.50
CA ASP A 105 -18.78 11.19 3.90
C ASP A 105 -17.84 10.93 5.09
N GLU A 106 -17.86 9.76 5.73
CA GLU A 106 -16.91 9.44 6.80
C GLU A 106 -15.59 8.87 6.25
N THR A 107 -14.47 9.26 6.88
CA THR A 107 -13.16 8.68 6.57
C THR A 107 -12.92 7.45 7.44
N LEU A 108 -12.67 6.32 6.79
CA LEU A 108 -12.23 5.10 7.45
C LEU A 108 -10.71 5.16 7.61
N THR A 109 -10.25 5.07 8.86
CA THR A 109 -8.82 4.97 9.19
C THR A 109 -8.53 3.60 9.75
N ILE A 110 -7.45 2.98 9.29
CA ILE A 110 -6.97 1.66 9.70
C ILE A 110 -5.47 1.78 9.97
N ASP A 111 -4.99 1.33 11.12
CA ASP A 111 -3.59 1.53 11.52
C ASP A 111 -2.86 0.28 12.06
N GLU A 112 -3.63 -0.72 12.49
CA GLU A 112 -3.10 -1.97 13.04
C GLU A 112 -4.05 -3.14 12.71
N PHE A 113 -3.48 -4.32 12.49
CA PHE A 113 -4.24 -5.56 12.58
C PHE A 113 -3.47 -6.64 13.34
N SER A 114 -4.22 -7.51 14.00
CA SER A 114 -3.71 -8.72 14.63
C SER A 114 -3.96 -9.91 13.74
N LEU A 115 -2.91 -10.72 13.50
CA LEU A 115 -3.00 -11.94 12.73
C LEU A 115 -2.30 -13.11 13.44
N SER A 116 -2.82 -14.31 13.23
CA SER A 116 -2.16 -15.56 13.57
C SER A 116 -1.52 -16.12 12.30
N LEU A 117 -0.23 -16.46 12.38
CA LEU A 117 0.55 -17.12 11.33
C LEU A 117 1.10 -18.42 11.89
N ASN A 118 0.81 -19.56 11.26
CA ASN A 118 1.24 -20.88 11.73
C ASN A 118 0.93 -21.13 13.23
N GLY A 119 -0.21 -20.63 13.70
CA GLY A 119 -0.66 -20.74 15.09
C GLY A 119 -0.01 -19.75 16.08
N ALA A 120 0.96 -18.94 15.67
CA ALA A 120 1.56 -17.89 16.49
C ALA A 120 0.90 -16.54 16.21
N ARG A 121 0.62 -15.77 17.27
CA ARG A 121 -0.06 -14.47 17.17
C ARG A 121 0.94 -13.32 17.03
N TYR A 122 0.65 -12.43 16.09
CA TYR A 122 1.39 -11.22 15.82
C TYR A 122 0.43 -10.02 15.78
N SER A 123 0.85 -8.90 16.37
CA SER A 123 0.23 -7.58 16.16
C SER A 123 1.13 -6.84 15.18
N TYR A 124 0.52 -6.31 14.12
CA TYR A 124 1.24 -5.65 13.04
C TYR A 124 0.76 -4.21 12.92
N GLU A 125 1.56 -3.30 13.46
CA GLU A 125 1.42 -1.85 13.32
C GLU A 125 2.03 -1.41 11.99
N PHE A 126 1.27 -1.56 10.91
CA PHE A 126 1.75 -1.25 9.57
C PHE A 126 1.68 0.23 9.23
N GLY A 127 1.19 1.12 10.11
CA GLY A 127 1.00 2.55 9.81
C GLY A 127 -0.40 2.85 9.27
N VAL A 128 -0.68 4.06 8.77
CA VAL A 128 -2.07 4.53 8.62
C VAL A 128 -2.61 4.41 7.18
N ILE A 129 -3.68 3.66 6.96
CA ILE A 129 -4.53 3.74 5.75
C ILE A 129 -5.73 4.62 6.04
N ASN A 130 -5.97 5.63 5.20
CA ASN A 130 -7.17 6.45 5.18
C ASN A 130 -7.95 6.19 3.90
N ILE A 131 -9.17 5.68 4.01
CA ILE A 131 -10.13 5.64 2.92
C ILE A 131 -11.07 6.83 3.10
N LEU A 132 -10.93 7.83 2.24
CA LEU A 132 -11.70 9.07 2.35
C LEU A 132 -13.17 8.82 2.01
N GLY A 133 -14.06 9.42 2.78
CA GLY A 133 -15.51 9.40 2.52
C GLY A 133 -15.95 10.21 1.29
N GLN A 134 -15.03 10.90 0.61
CA GLN A 134 -15.35 11.58 -0.63
C GLN A 134 -15.47 10.56 -1.76
N PHE A 135 -16.61 10.58 -2.45
CA PHE A 135 -16.76 9.84 -3.69
C PHE A 135 -16.09 10.61 -4.83
N CYS A 136 -15.37 9.88 -5.65
CA CYS A 136 -14.98 10.31 -6.97
C CYS A 136 -15.77 9.50 -8.01
N GLU A 137 -16.12 10.14 -9.11
CA GLU A 137 -16.60 9.42 -10.29
C GLU A 137 -15.38 8.73 -10.94
N TYR A 138 -15.60 7.53 -11.49
CA TYR A 138 -14.63 6.81 -12.31
C TYR A 138 -15.16 6.84 -13.74
N ASP A 139 -14.36 7.37 -14.69
CA ASP A 139 -14.76 7.64 -16.08
C ASP A 139 -16.10 8.36 -16.20
N THR A 140 -16.05 9.67 -16.49
CA THR A 140 -17.29 10.42 -16.73
C THR A 140 -17.63 10.46 -18.21
N ASP A 141 -18.87 10.83 -18.54
CA ASP A 141 -19.26 11.09 -19.93
C ASP A 141 -18.48 12.26 -20.56
N GLU A 142 -17.68 13.00 -19.77
CA GLU A 142 -16.93 14.19 -20.20
C GLU A 142 -15.41 13.97 -20.26
N VAL A 143 -14.83 13.14 -19.38
CA VAL A 143 -13.39 12.87 -19.36
C VAL A 143 -13.15 11.40 -19.06
N LEU A 144 -12.49 10.71 -20.00
CA LEU A 144 -12.01 9.35 -19.81
C LEU A 144 -10.55 9.38 -19.36
N ILE A 145 -10.22 8.57 -18.36
CA ILE A 145 -8.86 8.44 -17.86
C ILE A 145 -8.30 7.07 -18.18
N SER A 146 -7.21 7.05 -18.92
CA SER A 146 -6.38 5.87 -19.10
C SER A 146 -4.96 6.17 -18.65
N GLY A 147 -4.16 5.17 -18.36
CA GLY A 147 -2.88 5.39 -17.72
C GLY A 147 -2.17 4.10 -17.44
N GLN A 148 -0.86 4.18 -17.50
CA GLN A 148 0.04 3.08 -17.15
C GLN A 148 1.10 3.67 -16.22
N GLY A 149 1.12 3.18 -14.98
CA GLY A 149 2.30 3.36 -14.15
C GLY A 149 3.47 2.64 -14.83
N ILE A 150 4.50 3.38 -15.25
CA ILE A 150 5.72 2.78 -15.80
C ILE A 150 6.69 2.58 -14.64
N TYR A 151 7.00 1.31 -14.33
CA TYR A 151 7.95 0.99 -13.28
C TYR A 151 9.39 0.92 -13.80
N TYR A 152 10.25 1.71 -13.19
CA TYR A 152 11.67 1.43 -13.00
C TYR A 152 11.93 1.55 -11.49
N PRO A 153 13.05 1.02 -10.93
CA PRO A 153 13.19 0.74 -9.49
C PRO A 153 13.00 1.90 -8.48
N ASN A 154 12.67 3.10 -8.95
CA ASN A 154 12.22 4.24 -8.16
C ASN A 154 10.86 4.72 -8.69
N PHE A 155 9.90 4.96 -7.80
CA PHE A 155 8.58 5.52 -8.12
C PHE A 155 8.69 7.01 -8.48
N ASN A 156 9.34 7.29 -9.61
CA ASN A 156 9.70 8.65 -10.01
C ASN A 156 8.80 9.21 -11.12
N SER A 157 7.89 8.40 -11.70
CA SER A 157 6.87 8.95 -12.61
C SER A 157 5.64 8.06 -12.81
N VAL A 158 4.52 8.69 -13.18
CA VAL A 158 3.29 8.04 -13.65
C VAL A 158 2.86 8.68 -14.97
N ASN A 159 2.45 7.86 -15.94
CA ASN A 159 1.87 8.35 -17.19
C ASN A 159 0.35 8.20 -17.16
N ILE A 160 -0.32 9.28 -17.54
CA ILE A 160 -1.77 9.37 -17.61
C ILE A 160 -2.13 9.93 -18.97
N ASP A 161 -3.10 9.33 -19.62
CA ASP A 161 -3.71 9.77 -20.86
C ASP A 161 -5.16 10.16 -20.56
N LEU A 162 -5.52 11.41 -20.80
CA LEU A 162 -6.88 11.92 -20.69
C LEU A 162 -7.48 12.08 -22.07
N VAL A 163 -8.72 11.62 -22.24
CA VAL A 163 -9.51 11.81 -23.46
C VAL A 163 -10.75 12.63 -23.11
N PHE A 164 -10.86 13.81 -23.70
CA PHE A 164 -11.95 14.75 -23.43
C PHE A 164 -13.13 14.46 -24.34
N GLN A 165 -14.29 14.10 -23.78
CA GLN A 165 -15.55 13.89 -24.50
C GLN A 165 -16.41 15.16 -24.61
N SER A 166 -16.01 16.21 -23.88
CA SER A 166 -16.59 17.56 -23.83
C SER A 166 -15.48 18.62 -23.76
N ASP A 167 -15.83 19.88 -24.02
CA ASP A 167 -14.90 21.01 -23.81
C ASP A 167 -14.72 21.22 -22.30
N CYS A 168 -13.48 21.10 -21.81
CA CYS A 168 -13.19 21.09 -20.38
C CYS A 168 -11.89 21.84 -20.05
N THR A 169 -11.82 22.45 -18.87
CA THR A 169 -10.60 23.06 -18.34
C THR A 169 -10.05 22.19 -17.21
N ILE A 170 -8.78 21.77 -17.30
CA ILE A 170 -8.11 21.10 -16.17
C ILE A 170 -7.75 22.15 -15.12
N LYS A 171 -8.27 22.02 -13.91
CA LYS A 171 -7.99 22.93 -12.78
C LYS A 171 -6.81 22.48 -11.94
N GLY A 172 -6.55 21.18 -11.89
CA GLY A 172 -5.42 20.64 -11.15
C GLY A 172 -5.34 19.13 -11.25
N ILE A 173 -4.13 18.62 -11.01
CA ILE A 173 -3.86 17.21 -10.81
C ILE A 173 -3.09 17.08 -9.51
N SER A 174 -3.42 16.09 -8.69
CA SER A 174 -2.75 15.79 -7.42
C SER A 174 -2.69 14.30 -7.15
N LEU A 175 -1.89 13.93 -6.15
CA LEU A 175 -1.83 12.58 -5.60
C LEU A 175 -2.48 12.62 -4.21
N THR A 176 -3.20 11.56 -3.83
CA THR A 176 -3.83 11.47 -2.50
C THR A 176 -2.80 11.42 -1.37
N ASN A 177 -1.62 10.87 -1.66
CA ASN A 177 -0.47 11.01 -0.80
C ASN A 177 0.24 12.32 -1.15
N ASN A 178 0.70 13.07 -0.13
CA ASN A 178 1.35 14.38 -0.26
C ASN A 178 2.74 14.35 -0.95
N PHE A 179 2.93 13.49 -1.95
CA PHE A 179 4.08 13.50 -2.83
C PHE A 179 4.15 14.81 -3.61
N VAL A 180 5.36 15.31 -3.79
CA VAL A 180 5.61 16.48 -4.64
C VAL A 180 5.59 16.01 -6.10
N MET A 181 4.64 16.51 -6.88
CA MET A 181 4.67 16.31 -8.33
C MET A 181 5.51 17.39 -8.97
N LEU A 182 6.48 16.96 -9.78
CA LEU A 182 7.25 17.82 -10.65
C LEU A 182 6.50 17.97 -11.99
N ASN A 183 6.60 19.14 -12.62
CA ASN A 183 5.94 19.54 -13.89
C ASN A 183 4.44 19.97 -13.79
N HIS A 184 4.08 20.76 -12.79
CA HIS A 184 2.72 21.28 -12.58
C HIS A 184 2.22 22.31 -13.61
N GLU A 185 3.01 22.67 -14.62
CA GLU A 185 2.72 23.80 -15.52
C GLU A 185 1.67 23.48 -16.60
N VAL A 186 1.23 22.21 -16.72
CA VAL A 186 0.17 21.78 -17.68
C VAL A 186 -1.25 22.05 -17.14
N TYR A 187 -1.36 22.51 -15.89
CA TYR A 187 -2.64 22.78 -15.24
C TYR A 187 -3.13 24.19 -15.61
N LEU A 188 -4.44 24.32 -15.89
CA LEU A 188 -5.18 25.52 -16.31
C LEU A 188 -5.42 25.70 -17.82
N ASP A 189 -5.10 24.70 -18.66
CA ASP A 189 -5.42 24.75 -20.08
C ASP A 189 -6.87 24.30 -20.38
N GLU A 190 -7.46 24.93 -21.39
CA GLU A 190 -8.73 24.52 -22.01
C GLU A 190 -8.47 23.44 -23.07
N TYR A 191 -9.19 22.34 -22.95
CA TYR A 191 -9.12 21.19 -23.86
C TYR A 191 -10.45 21.05 -24.59
N GLN A 192 -10.37 20.95 -25.91
CA GLN A 192 -11.55 20.77 -26.76
C GLN A 192 -12.00 19.31 -26.72
N LYS A 193 -13.28 19.09 -26.99
CA LYS A 193 -13.83 17.77 -27.25
C LYS A 193 -13.00 17.00 -28.29
N ASP A 194 -12.86 15.70 -28.06
CA ASP A 194 -12.10 14.71 -28.82
C ASP A 194 -10.57 14.94 -28.80
N SER A 195 -10.07 15.84 -27.93
CA SER A 195 -8.64 16.00 -27.71
C SER A 195 -8.09 14.97 -26.72
N GLU A 196 -6.78 14.71 -26.84
CA GLU A 196 -6.03 13.81 -25.98
C GLU A 196 -4.91 14.59 -25.29
N LEU A 197 -4.70 14.30 -24.01
CA LEU A 197 -3.61 14.84 -23.22
C LEU A 197 -2.83 13.71 -22.54
N SER A 198 -1.56 13.56 -22.91
CA SER A 198 -0.63 12.67 -22.23
C SER A 198 0.22 13.44 -21.23
N ILE A 199 0.16 13.05 -19.97
CA ILE A 199 0.86 13.67 -18.85
C ILE A 199 1.83 12.66 -18.25
N ASN A 200 3.12 13.01 -18.21
CA ASN A 200 4.09 12.33 -17.37
C ASN A 200 4.24 13.13 -16.07
N LEU A 201 3.65 12.62 -15.00
CA LEU A 201 3.83 13.16 -13.65
C LEU A 201 5.13 12.61 -13.10
N SER A 202 6.14 13.46 -12.91
CA SER A 202 7.35 13.06 -12.19
C SER A 202 7.13 13.20 -10.68
N ILE A 203 7.55 12.22 -9.89
CA ILE A 203 7.24 12.12 -8.47
C ILE A 203 8.57 12.14 -7.71
N GLU A 204 8.76 13.16 -6.88
CA GLU A 204 9.95 13.23 -6.03
C GLU A 204 9.71 12.41 -4.76
N GLU A 205 10.57 11.41 -4.55
CA GLU A 205 10.61 10.67 -3.29
C GLU A 205 11.01 11.63 -2.16
N ILE A 206 10.21 11.72 -1.11
CA ILE A 206 10.54 12.56 0.05
C ILE A 206 11.64 11.84 0.84
N GLU A 207 12.90 12.27 0.65
CA GLU A 207 14.13 11.64 1.19
C GLU A 207 14.14 11.45 2.71
N GLU A 208 13.28 12.13 3.48
CA GLU A 208 13.37 12.18 4.94
C GLU A 208 12.62 11.06 5.70
N THR A 209 12.00 10.08 5.03
CA THR A 209 11.21 9.07 5.75
C THR A 209 11.76 7.66 5.57
N SER A 210 12.04 6.99 6.69
CA SER A 210 12.32 5.56 6.75
C SER A 210 11.05 4.73 6.45
N SER A 211 10.25 5.13 5.47
CA SER A 211 8.87 4.70 5.24
C SER A 211 8.63 4.55 3.73
N ILE A 212 7.63 3.77 3.31
CA ILE A 212 7.29 3.57 1.90
C ILE A 212 5.80 3.83 1.77
N ALA A 213 5.39 4.64 0.80
CA ALA A 213 3.98 4.76 0.47
C ALA A 213 3.67 3.70 -0.59
N TYR A 214 2.77 2.81 -0.27
CA TYR A 214 2.43 1.70 -1.16
C TYR A 214 1.22 2.07 -2.03
N GLU A 215 0.27 2.89 -1.55
CA GLU A 215 -0.98 3.27 -2.27
C GLU A 215 -1.23 4.75 -2.40
N PHE A 216 -1.51 5.23 -3.61
CA PHE A 216 -2.09 6.54 -3.86
C PHE A 216 -3.08 6.44 -5.03
N ASP A 217 -4.04 7.36 -5.10
CA ASP A 217 -4.80 7.65 -6.30
C ASP A 217 -4.28 8.95 -6.92
N ILE A 218 -4.40 9.06 -8.24
CA ILE A 218 -4.29 10.35 -8.92
C ILE A 218 -5.66 11.00 -8.91
N VAL A 219 -5.71 12.28 -8.56
CA VAL A 219 -6.90 13.10 -8.48
C VAL A 219 -6.80 14.20 -9.52
N ILE A 220 -7.83 14.35 -10.35
CA ILE A 220 -7.91 15.36 -11.39
C ILE A 220 -9.14 16.22 -11.13
N SER A 221 -8.93 17.51 -10.88
CA SER A 221 -10.00 18.49 -10.84
C SER A 221 -10.13 19.18 -12.19
N TYR A 222 -11.36 19.25 -12.70
CA TYR A 222 -11.65 19.82 -14.01
C TYR A 222 -13.02 20.51 -14.01
N GLU A 223 -13.27 21.36 -15.00
CA GLU A 223 -14.54 22.06 -15.20
C GLU A 223 -15.02 21.86 -16.63
N CYS A 224 -16.24 21.35 -16.83
CA CYS A 224 -16.92 21.31 -18.13
C CYS A 224 -18.28 22.00 -18.00
N ASP A 225 -18.65 22.81 -19.00
CA ASP A 225 -19.93 23.56 -19.01
C ASP A 225 -20.22 24.38 -17.73
N GLY A 226 -19.18 24.89 -17.07
CA GLY A 226 -19.30 25.66 -15.83
C GLY A 226 -19.48 24.83 -14.55
N ASN A 227 -19.37 23.50 -14.62
CA ASN A 227 -19.47 22.61 -13.48
C ASN A 227 -18.11 22.01 -13.13
N GLU A 228 -17.62 22.29 -11.93
CA GLU A 228 -16.41 21.67 -11.39
C GLU A 228 -16.69 20.22 -10.97
N LYS A 229 -15.76 19.33 -11.31
CA LYS A 229 -15.80 17.90 -11.04
C LYS A 229 -14.43 17.40 -10.61
N VAL A 230 -14.43 16.26 -9.92
CA VAL A 230 -13.21 15.55 -9.49
C VAL A 230 -13.27 14.12 -10.00
N LEU A 231 -12.29 13.77 -10.82
CA LEU A 231 -12.03 12.41 -11.30
C LEU A 231 -10.89 11.83 -10.46
N SER A 232 -10.95 10.53 -10.15
CA SER A 232 -9.75 9.81 -9.70
C SER A 232 -9.40 8.68 -10.66
N GLY A 233 -8.10 8.45 -10.83
CA GLY A 233 -7.58 7.36 -11.63
C GLY A 233 -6.44 6.64 -10.92
N PHE A 234 -6.41 5.32 -11.13
CA PHE A 234 -5.34 4.37 -10.81
C PHE A 234 -4.89 4.29 -9.34
N SER A 235 -5.11 3.12 -8.74
CA SER A 235 -4.22 2.57 -7.70
C SER A 235 -3.32 1.53 -8.38
N SER A 236 -1.99 1.70 -8.39
CA SER A 236 -1.08 0.73 -9.01
C SER A 236 -0.32 -0.05 -7.93
N PHE A 237 -0.46 -1.38 -7.87
CA PHE A 237 0.15 -2.17 -6.79
C PHE A 237 0.90 -3.44 -7.17
N LYS A 238 0.39 -4.25 -8.10
CA LYS A 238 0.80 -5.67 -8.06
C LYS A 238 2.26 -5.93 -8.42
N SER A 239 2.92 -5.05 -9.18
CA SER A 239 4.25 -5.29 -9.72
C SER A 239 5.41 -4.60 -8.97
N GLN A 240 5.18 -4.05 -7.77
CA GLN A 240 6.19 -3.23 -7.08
C GLN A 240 6.56 -3.71 -5.68
N ILE A 241 5.73 -4.57 -5.06
CA ILE A 241 5.97 -5.10 -3.71
C ILE A 241 7.26 -5.94 -3.67
N ASP A 242 7.52 -6.74 -4.71
CA ASP A 242 8.71 -7.58 -4.84
C ASP A 242 10.01 -6.76 -4.84
N ILE A 243 10.11 -5.74 -5.69
CA ILE A 243 11.35 -4.94 -5.80
C ILE A 243 11.61 -4.12 -4.54
N ILE A 244 10.57 -3.58 -3.93
CA ILE A 244 10.66 -2.88 -2.64
C ILE A 244 11.12 -3.85 -1.54
N ASN A 245 10.55 -5.05 -1.48
CA ASN A 245 10.90 -6.05 -0.49
C ASN A 245 12.35 -6.50 -0.64
N ARG A 246 12.82 -6.76 -1.86
CA ARG A 246 14.23 -7.13 -2.13
C ARG A 246 15.21 -6.06 -1.66
N ASN A 247 14.99 -4.80 -2.04
CA ASN A 247 15.84 -3.68 -1.61
C ASN A 247 15.88 -3.53 -0.09
N TYR A 248 14.79 -3.87 0.60
CA TYR A 248 14.73 -3.83 2.05
C TYR A 248 15.44 -5.03 2.70
N ILE A 249 15.25 -6.24 2.16
CA ILE A 249 15.94 -7.45 2.59
C ILE A 249 17.46 -7.26 2.46
N ASP A 250 17.94 -6.79 1.30
CA ASP A 250 19.36 -6.53 1.06
C ASP A 250 19.96 -5.54 2.09
N LYS A 251 19.16 -4.57 2.58
CA LYS A 251 19.59 -3.62 3.62
C LYS A 251 19.66 -4.23 5.03
N ILE A 252 18.85 -5.24 5.33
CA ILE A 252 18.90 -5.95 6.62
C ILE A 252 20.15 -6.84 6.68
N GLU A 253 20.56 -7.39 5.54
CA GLU A 253 21.70 -8.31 5.45
C GLU A 253 23.08 -7.62 5.35
N ALA A 254 23.12 -6.32 5.02
CA ALA A 254 24.34 -5.52 4.86
C ALA A 254 24.96 -5.03 6.18
#